data_AF-A0AAJ1X2U5-F1
#
_entry.id   AF-A0AAJ1X2U5-F1
#
_cell.length_a   1.000
_cell.length_b   1.000
_cell.length_c   1.000
_cell.angle_alpha   90.00
_cell.angle_beta   90.00
_cell.angle_gamma   90.00
#
_symmetry.space_group_name_H-M   'P 1'
#
loop_
_entity.id
_entity.type
_entity.pdbx_description
1 polymer ?
#
loop_
_entity_poly.entity_id
_entity_poly.type
_entity_poly.pdbx_seq_one_letter_code
_entity_poly.pdbx_strand_id
1 'polypeptide(L)'
;MGLSVDRRQRDVGLRSILAGRHGPVGVAPIDHISMPVGPGEERRVVSRGLRLLTWGGEPVAVLQSAADPEWDREQATLEVVGASAETVDAFLAEVRRRMTADSVLRGQVMTFRPHGFESMLGGVAFVERPSVAREDVVLPDGAFERLEQHVLALGAHREALLAAGQHLKRGVLLYGPPGTGKTHTVRHLVGAADGTTVLMLSGNSLGAVRDAASIARVLEPAIVVLEDCDLIAEDRDMMGSPDSLLFELLEALDGLDGDADVAFLLTTNRPDLLEQALAQRPGRIDLAVEVPRPDAAARRRLFALYARGLDLSDEAVGAAADRAEGVTASFAKELVRRTVLAAAVEGVPAVDRHLEAALDELLGDRESFTRSLLASGPSMHEGGPRGSRGRSHHGVGEEWIDEDGNGHVVLGGD
;
A
#
# COMPACT_ATOMS: atom_id res chain seq x y z
N MET A 1 1.84 -1.97 -37.54
CA MET A 1 2.17 -3.29 -38.11
C MET A 1 3.00 -4.06 -37.10
N GLY A 2 2.86 -5.39 -37.05
CA GLY A 2 3.76 -6.23 -36.25
C GLY A 2 5.07 -6.49 -37.00
N LEU A 3 6.07 -6.94 -36.26
CA LEU A 3 7.38 -7.33 -36.78
C LEU A 3 7.61 -8.81 -36.51
N SER A 4 7.89 -9.59 -37.55
CA SER A 4 8.35 -10.97 -37.42
C SER A 4 9.87 -10.98 -37.50
N VAL A 5 10.50 -11.56 -36.49
CA VAL A 5 11.95 -11.81 -36.47
C VAL A 5 12.18 -13.29 -36.21
N ASP A 6 13.28 -13.84 -36.74
CA ASP A 6 13.67 -15.23 -36.48
C ASP A 6 13.69 -15.49 -34.95
N ARG A 7 13.23 -16.68 -34.54
CA ARG A 7 13.05 -17.06 -33.12
C ARG A 7 14.31 -16.92 -32.26
N ARG A 8 15.49 -16.83 -32.89
CA ARG A 8 16.80 -16.63 -32.23
C ARG A 8 17.21 -15.16 -32.06
N GLN A 9 16.48 -14.20 -32.63
CA GLN A 9 16.79 -12.76 -32.63
C GLN A 9 15.57 -11.93 -32.22
N ARG A 10 15.05 -12.10 -31.01
CA ARG A 10 13.81 -11.43 -30.56
C ARG A 10 14.00 -10.02 -30.01
N ASP A 11 15.23 -9.56 -29.83
CA ASP A 11 15.53 -8.22 -29.31
C ASP A 11 16.00 -7.26 -30.43
N VAL A 12 15.08 -7.00 -31.35
CA VAL A 12 15.31 -6.09 -32.49
C VAL A 12 14.74 -4.73 -32.18
N GLY A 13 15.62 -3.73 -31.99
CA GLY A 13 15.26 -2.32 -31.88
C GLY A 13 15.32 -1.58 -33.23
N LEU A 14 14.82 -0.35 -33.27
CA LEU A 14 14.80 0.49 -34.48
C LEU A 14 16.21 0.73 -35.01
N ARG A 15 17.18 0.97 -34.11
CA ARG A 15 18.58 1.19 -34.49
C ARG A 15 19.18 -0.01 -35.22
N SER A 16 18.82 -1.22 -34.81
CA SER A 16 19.38 -2.43 -35.41
C SER A 16 18.73 -2.79 -36.75
N ILE A 17 17.43 -2.45 -36.91
CA ILE A 17 16.69 -2.51 -38.18
C ILE A 17 17.35 -1.56 -39.20
N LEU A 18 17.59 -0.30 -38.80
CA LEU A 18 18.19 0.71 -39.66
C LEU A 18 19.64 0.38 -40.05
N ALA A 19 20.40 -0.25 -39.14
CA ALA A 19 21.78 -0.64 -39.40
C ALA A 19 21.93 -1.93 -40.23
N GLY A 20 20.83 -2.60 -40.60
CA GLY A 20 20.86 -3.86 -41.37
C GLY A 20 21.57 -5.01 -40.66
N ARG A 21 21.66 -4.97 -39.32
CA ARG A 21 22.45 -5.92 -38.51
C ARG A 21 21.70 -7.23 -38.18
N HIS A 22 20.47 -7.39 -38.67
CA HIS A 22 19.60 -8.54 -38.42
C HIS A 22 19.27 -9.26 -39.73
N GLY A 23 18.80 -10.51 -39.62
CA GLY A 23 18.15 -11.20 -40.74
C GLY A 23 16.91 -10.43 -41.25
N PRO A 24 16.27 -10.87 -42.34
CA PRO A 24 15.12 -10.17 -42.91
C PRO A 24 14.00 -10.01 -41.87
N VAL A 25 13.70 -8.76 -41.51
CA VAL A 25 12.58 -8.42 -40.64
C VAL A 25 11.30 -8.50 -41.47
N GLY A 26 10.44 -9.46 -41.17
CA GLY A 26 9.16 -9.66 -41.83
C GLY A 26 8.06 -8.78 -41.25
N VAL A 27 7.02 -8.52 -42.05
CA VAL A 27 5.78 -7.91 -41.55
C VAL A 27 4.89 -9.01 -40.97
N ALA A 28 4.37 -8.79 -39.76
CA ALA A 28 3.45 -9.72 -39.08
C ALA A 28 2.20 -9.01 -38.54
N PRO A 29 1.18 -9.78 -38.11
CA PRO A 29 0.11 -9.27 -37.24
C PRO A 29 0.69 -8.60 -35.98
N ILE A 30 -0.05 -7.66 -35.42
CA ILE A 30 0.34 -6.97 -34.18
C ILE A 30 0.15 -7.93 -33.00
N ASP A 31 1.15 -7.99 -32.12
CA ASP A 31 1.07 -8.77 -30.89
C ASP A 31 0.32 -8.00 -29.82
N HIS A 32 -0.47 -8.73 -29.04
CA HIS A 32 -1.32 -8.17 -28.00
C HIS A 32 -1.17 -8.95 -26.70
N ILE A 33 -1.28 -8.22 -25.59
CA ILE A 33 -1.41 -8.78 -24.23
C ILE A 33 -2.65 -8.21 -23.56
N SER A 34 -3.23 -8.98 -22.63
CA SER A 34 -4.25 -8.46 -21.72
C SER A 34 -3.55 -7.75 -20.57
N MET A 35 -3.96 -6.53 -20.26
CA MET A 35 -3.42 -5.75 -19.16
C MET A 35 -4.56 -5.35 -18.23
N PRO A 36 -4.39 -5.46 -16.90
CA PRO A 36 -5.36 -4.93 -15.98
C PRO A 36 -5.42 -3.40 -16.11
N VAL A 37 -6.63 -2.84 -16.07
CA VAL A 37 -6.89 -1.39 -16.14
C VAL A 37 -7.77 -0.89 -14.98
N GLY A 38 -8.16 -1.79 -14.09
CA GLY A 38 -8.94 -1.53 -12.90
C GLY A 38 -9.28 -2.83 -12.17
N PRO A 39 -10.02 -2.76 -11.05
CA PRO A 39 -10.46 -3.94 -10.30
C PRO A 39 -11.31 -4.87 -11.18
N GLY A 40 -10.78 -6.06 -11.51
CA GLY A 40 -11.46 -7.03 -12.36
C GLY A 40 -11.65 -6.62 -13.82
N GLU A 41 -11.09 -5.49 -14.26
CA GLU A 41 -11.15 -5.02 -15.65
C GLU A 41 -9.81 -5.22 -16.34
N GLU A 42 -9.84 -5.78 -17.55
CA GLU A 42 -8.68 -5.90 -18.41
C GLU A 42 -8.93 -5.26 -19.79
N ARG A 43 -7.83 -4.77 -20.38
CA ARG A 43 -7.81 -4.23 -21.74
C ARG A 43 -6.75 -4.93 -22.55
N ARG A 44 -7.13 -5.32 -23.77
CA ARG A 44 -6.18 -5.80 -24.76
C ARG A 44 -5.34 -4.65 -25.30
N VAL A 45 -4.05 -4.63 -24.99
CA VAL A 45 -3.10 -3.62 -25.45
C VAL A 45 -2.13 -4.23 -26.46
N VAL A 46 -1.42 -3.37 -27.19
CA VAL A 46 -0.33 -3.81 -28.08
C VAL A 46 0.87 -4.18 -27.19
N SER A 47 1.35 -5.42 -27.27
CA SER A 47 2.60 -5.78 -26.59
C SER A 47 3.80 -5.42 -27.46
N ARG A 48 3.74 -5.70 -28.76
CA ARG A 48 4.81 -5.34 -29.68
C ARG A 48 4.26 -4.84 -31.00
N GLY A 49 4.75 -3.70 -31.46
CA GLY A 49 4.30 -3.14 -32.74
C GLY A 49 5.07 -1.91 -33.20
N LEU A 50 5.21 -1.80 -34.51
CA LEU A 50 5.75 -0.63 -35.21
C LEU A 50 4.59 0.24 -35.73
N ARG A 51 4.62 1.53 -35.39
CA ARG A 51 3.70 2.55 -35.89
C ARG A 51 4.48 3.54 -36.75
N LEU A 52 4.00 3.79 -37.95
CA LEU A 52 4.49 4.84 -38.84
C LEU A 52 3.43 5.93 -38.85
N LEU A 53 3.82 7.13 -38.44
CA LEU A 53 2.91 8.25 -38.23
C LEU A 53 3.55 9.56 -38.71
N THR A 54 2.75 10.62 -38.72
CA THR A 54 3.20 11.98 -39.05
C THR A 54 3.01 12.85 -37.82
N TRP A 55 4.04 13.57 -37.40
CA TRP A 55 4.04 14.48 -36.26
C TRP A 55 4.64 15.83 -36.68
N GLY A 56 3.91 16.93 -36.49
CA GLY A 56 4.36 18.25 -36.95
C GLY A 56 4.59 18.35 -38.47
N GLY A 57 3.98 17.46 -39.27
CA GLY A 57 4.23 17.35 -40.71
C GLY A 57 5.42 16.47 -41.10
N GLU A 58 6.19 15.97 -40.14
CA GLU A 58 7.35 15.10 -40.37
C GLU A 58 7.05 13.62 -40.09
N PRO A 59 7.68 12.68 -40.81
CA PRO A 59 7.51 11.25 -40.55
C PRO A 59 8.18 10.84 -39.24
N VAL A 60 7.46 10.03 -38.45
CA VAL A 60 7.93 9.44 -37.19
C VAL A 60 7.61 7.94 -37.18
N ALA A 61 8.58 7.14 -36.75
CA ALA A 61 8.43 5.71 -36.53
C ALA A 61 8.55 5.40 -35.04
N VAL A 62 7.61 4.62 -34.50
CA VAL A 62 7.55 4.25 -33.08
C VAL A 62 7.47 2.74 -32.95
N LEU A 63 8.46 2.15 -32.31
CA LEU A 63 8.45 0.75 -31.92
C LEU A 63 8.14 0.64 -30.44
N GLN A 64 7.01 0.01 -30.13
CA GLN A 64 6.60 -0.32 -28.77
C GLN A 64 6.94 -1.78 -28.48
N SER A 65 7.49 -2.05 -27.30
CA SER A 65 7.70 -3.40 -26.76
C SER A 65 7.30 -3.46 -25.29
N ALA A 66 6.46 -4.41 -24.90
CA ALA A 66 6.13 -4.68 -23.51
C ALA A 66 7.35 -5.29 -22.78
N ALA A 67 7.35 -5.17 -21.45
CA ALA A 67 8.28 -5.90 -20.60
C ALA A 67 8.14 -7.42 -20.86
N ASP A 68 9.26 -8.09 -20.86
CA ASP A 68 9.40 -9.53 -21.07
C ASP A 68 10.61 -10.05 -20.26
N PRO A 69 10.47 -10.19 -18.92
CA PRO A 69 11.59 -10.53 -18.04
C PRO A 69 12.20 -11.91 -18.33
N GLU A 70 11.43 -12.85 -18.90
CA GLU A 70 11.94 -14.15 -19.38
C GLU A 70 13.07 -13.98 -20.42
N TRP A 71 13.12 -12.81 -21.06
CA TRP A 71 14.06 -12.48 -22.13
C TRP A 71 14.85 -11.21 -21.82
N ASP A 72 15.15 -10.95 -20.54
CA ASP A 72 16.00 -9.85 -20.06
C ASP A 72 15.45 -8.44 -20.39
N ARG A 73 14.14 -8.34 -20.67
CA ARG A 73 13.47 -7.06 -20.86
C ARG A 73 12.62 -6.73 -19.64
N GLU A 74 13.26 -6.18 -18.62
CA GLU A 74 12.62 -5.82 -17.35
C GLU A 74 11.52 -4.74 -17.49
N GLN A 75 11.59 -3.91 -18.54
CA GLN A 75 10.70 -2.76 -18.70
C GLN A 75 10.10 -2.67 -20.10
N ALA A 76 8.90 -2.10 -20.19
CA ALA A 76 8.33 -1.73 -21.47
C ALA A 76 9.14 -0.59 -22.10
N THR A 77 9.40 -0.69 -23.41
CA THR A 77 10.20 0.28 -24.16
C THR A 77 9.39 0.91 -25.29
N LEU A 78 9.68 2.18 -25.54
CA LEU A 78 9.17 2.93 -26.68
C LEU A 78 10.34 3.59 -27.39
N GLU A 79 10.75 3.02 -28.53
CA GLU A 79 11.80 3.58 -29.38
C GLU A 79 11.17 4.48 -30.45
N VAL A 80 11.73 5.67 -30.64
CA VAL A 80 11.22 6.66 -31.59
C VAL A 80 12.33 7.10 -32.52
N VAL A 81 12.04 7.10 -33.82
CA VAL A 81 12.90 7.66 -34.86
C VAL A 81 12.09 8.69 -35.63
N GLY A 82 12.61 9.91 -35.75
CA GLY A 82 12.00 11.01 -36.50
C GLY A 82 12.99 11.64 -37.48
N ALA A 83 12.50 12.59 -38.28
CA ALA A 83 13.33 13.30 -39.26
C ALA A 83 14.36 14.26 -38.63
N SER A 84 14.11 14.72 -37.40
CA SER A 84 15.01 15.57 -36.61
C SER A 84 14.96 15.22 -35.12
N ALA A 85 16.00 15.62 -34.36
CA ALA A 85 16.03 15.45 -32.91
C ALA A 85 14.91 16.25 -32.21
N GLU A 86 14.64 17.47 -32.70
CA GLU A 86 13.58 18.34 -32.17
C GLU A 86 12.18 17.68 -32.30
N THR A 87 11.89 17.06 -33.44
CA THR A 87 10.64 16.32 -33.66
C THR A 87 10.51 15.13 -32.72
N VAL A 88 11.60 14.40 -32.47
CA VAL A 88 11.60 13.26 -31.54
C VAL A 88 11.38 13.71 -30.11
N ASP A 89 12.07 14.76 -29.68
CA ASP A 89 11.95 15.32 -28.33
C ASP A 89 10.54 15.84 -28.07
N ALA A 90 9.96 16.59 -29.02
CA ALA A 90 8.59 17.08 -28.94
C ALA A 90 7.56 15.93 -28.90
N PHE A 91 7.77 14.89 -29.71
CA PHE A 91 6.88 13.71 -29.71
C PHE A 91 6.95 12.95 -28.37
N LEU A 92 8.15 12.67 -27.86
CA LEU A 92 8.33 11.98 -26.58
C LEU A 92 7.79 12.80 -25.41
N ALA A 93 7.95 14.13 -25.43
CA ALA A 93 7.37 15.02 -24.44
C ALA A 93 5.83 14.91 -24.41
N GLU A 94 5.18 14.90 -25.57
CA GLU A 94 3.73 14.71 -25.67
C GLU A 94 3.29 13.32 -25.21
N VAL A 95 4.02 12.26 -25.58
CA VAL A 95 3.73 10.90 -25.12
C VAL A 95 3.78 10.84 -23.60
N ARG A 96 4.83 11.36 -22.97
CA ARG A 96 4.96 11.40 -21.50
C ARG A 96 3.82 12.19 -20.86
N ARG A 97 3.49 13.37 -21.41
CA ARG A 97 2.38 14.20 -20.93
C ARG A 97 1.05 13.43 -20.95
N ARG A 98 0.76 12.71 -22.04
CA ARG A 98 -0.45 11.88 -22.16
C ARG A 98 -0.42 10.65 -21.27
N MET A 99 0.73 9.99 -21.11
CA MET A 99 0.86 8.85 -20.19
C MET A 99 0.48 9.23 -18.76
N THR A 100 0.81 10.45 -18.32
CA THR A 100 0.43 10.96 -17.00
C THR A 100 -1.03 11.45 -16.95
N ALA A 101 -1.47 12.21 -17.95
CA ALA A 101 -2.81 12.79 -17.98
C ALA A 101 -3.90 11.73 -18.16
N ASP A 102 -3.68 10.75 -19.03
CA ASP A 102 -4.63 9.72 -19.44
C ASP A 102 -4.34 8.36 -18.75
N SER A 103 -3.57 8.36 -17.66
CA SER A 103 -3.18 7.14 -16.96
C SER A 103 -4.39 6.38 -16.42
N VAL A 104 -4.47 5.08 -16.71
CA VAL A 104 -5.47 4.17 -16.12
C VAL A 104 -5.28 3.98 -14.62
N LEU A 105 -4.12 4.33 -14.08
CA LEU A 105 -3.82 4.25 -12.65
C LEU A 105 -4.45 5.41 -11.86
N ARG A 106 -4.79 6.52 -12.55
CA ARG A 106 -5.32 7.72 -11.91
C ARG A 106 -6.67 7.44 -11.28
N GLY A 107 -6.84 7.83 -10.01
CA GLY A 107 -8.09 7.63 -9.27
C GLY A 107 -8.37 6.19 -8.85
N GLN A 108 -7.43 5.27 -9.07
CA GLN A 108 -7.55 3.87 -8.65
C GLN A 108 -6.97 3.66 -7.25
N VAL A 109 -7.41 2.59 -6.59
CA VAL A 109 -6.76 2.07 -5.39
C VAL A 109 -5.88 0.90 -5.81
N MET A 110 -4.61 0.93 -5.41
CA MET A 110 -3.59 -0.02 -5.86
C MET A 110 -2.71 -0.47 -4.71
N THR A 111 -2.07 -1.63 -4.84
CA THR A 111 -1.09 -2.17 -3.91
C THR A 111 0.07 -2.82 -4.66
N PHE A 112 1.17 -3.13 -3.96
CA PHE A 112 2.32 -3.80 -4.56
C PHE A 112 2.33 -5.28 -4.19
N ARG A 113 2.57 -6.15 -5.18
CA ARG A 113 2.70 -7.59 -5.00
C ARG A 113 4.14 -8.00 -5.33
N PRO A 114 4.95 -8.42 -4.34
CA PRO A 114 6.35 -8.74 -4.56
C PRO A 114 6.58 -9.94 -5.50
N HIS A 115 5.65 -10.90 -5.58
CA HIS A 115 5.85 -12.18 -6.27
C HIS A 115 4.62 -12.62 -7.08
N GLY A 116 4.85 -12.94 -8.37
CA GLY A 116 3.88 -13.56 -9.27
C GLY A 116 4.23 -13.34 -10.75
N PHE A 117 3.87 -14.30 -11.61
CA PHE A 117 3.99 -14.24 -13.09
C PHE A 117 3.17 -13.08 -13.72
N GLU A 118 2.39 -12.37 -12.91
CA GLU A 118 1.42 -11.33 -13.26
C GLU A 118 1.92 -9.90 -12.95
N SER A 119 3.23 -9.69 -12.76
CA SER A 119 3.82 -8.37 -12.50
C SER A 119 3.85 -7.47 -13.76
N MET A 120 2.77 -7.46 -14.55
CA MET A 120 2.74 -6.76 -15.85
C MET A 120 2.78 -5.24 -15.72
N LEU A 121 2.43 -4.69 -14.55
CA LEU A 121 2.48 -3.26 -14.21
C LEU A 121 3.62 -2.93 -13.23
N GLY A 122 4.73 -3.67 -13.26
CA GLY A 122 5.85 -3.43 -12.33
C GLY A 122 5.47 -3.67 -10.88
N GLY A 123 4.73 -4.76 -10.63
CA GLY A 123 4.31 -5.19 -9.29
C GLY A 123 3.03 -4.53 -8.78
N VAL A 124 2.43 -3.59 -9.51
CA VAL A 124 1.19 -2.91 -9.10
C VAL A 124 -0.04 -3.78 -9.39
N ALA A 125 -0.92 -3.91 -8.40
CA ALA A 125 -2.21 -4.58 -8.52
C ALA A 125 -3.35 -3.64 -8.10
N PHE A 126 -4.45 -3.65 -8.84
CA PHE A 126 -5.66 -2.90 -8.49
C PHE A 126 -6.42 -3.57 -7.36
N VAL A 127 -7.02 -2.77 -6.50
CA VAL A 127 -7.87 -3.17 -5.39
C VAL A 127 -9.19 -2.43 -5.50
N GLU A 128 -10.30 -3.09 -5.17
CA GLU A 128 -11.58 -2.40 -5.08
C GLU A 128 -11.53 -1.28 -4.03
N ARG A 129 -12.08 -0.12 -4.38
CA ARG A 129 -12.18 0.98 -3.43
C ARG A 129 -13.10 0.55 -2.29
N PRO A 130 -12.63 0.56 -1.02
CA PRO A 130 -13.44 0.18 0.11
C PRO A 130 -14.67 1.09 0.25
N SER A 131 -15.78 0.51 0.70
CA SER A 131 -16.99 1.23 1.08
C SER A 131 -17.20 1.08 2.57
N VAL A 132 -16.87 2.12 3.34
CA VAL A 132 -17.11 2.20 4.78
C VAL A 132 -17.83 3.52 5.02
N ALA A 133 -18.98 3.48 5.67
CA ALA A 133 -19.77 4.67 5.92
C ALA A 133 -19.16 5.51 7.07
N ARG A 134 -19.43 6.82 7.07
CA ARG A 134 -18.88 7.75 8.07
C ARG A 134 -19.35 7.42 9.49
N GLU A 135 -20.62 7.04 9.60
CA GLU A 135 -21.30 6.64 10.82
C GLU A 135 -20.77 5.32 11.42
N ASP A 136 -20.04 4.54 10.63
CA ASP A 136 -19.43 3.28 11.07
C ASP A 136 -18.02 3.51 11.65
N VAL A 137 -17.49 4.73 11.54
CA VAL A 137 -16.20 5.13 12.10
C VAL A 137 -16.42 5.78 13.46
N VAL A 138 -16.11 5.03 14.51
CA VAL A 138 -16.21 5.49 15.90
C VAL A 138 -14.84 5.96 16.40
N LEU A 139 -14.68 7.28 16.51
CA LEU A 139 -13.49 7.94 17.05
C LEU A 139 -13.88 8.89 18.21
N PRO A 140 -12.90 9.37 19.00
CA PRO A 140 -13.12 10.47 19.93
C PRO A 140 -13.68 11.71 19.23
N ASP A 141 -14.44 12.52 19.97
CA ASP A 141 -15.08 13.71 19.43
C ASP A 141 -14.03 14.69 18.84
N GLY A 142 -14.28 15.20 17.63
CA GLY A 142 -13.37 16.11 16.92
C GLY A 142 -12.17 15.42 16.24
N ALA A 143 -11.89 14.14 16.55
CA ALA A 143 -10.75 13.44 15.97
C ALA A 143 -10.95 13.17 14.48
N PHE A 144 -12.17 12.77 14.10
CA PHE A 144 -12.51 12.48 12.70
C PHE A 144 -12.46 13.75 11.85
N GLU A 145 -13.04 14.84 12.33
CA GLU A 145 -13.16 16.10 11.59
C GLU A 145 -11.75 16.64 11.24
N ARG A 146 -10.78 16.48 12.14
CA ARG A 146 -9.37 16.81 11.86
C ARG A 146 -8.75 15.92 10.79
N LEU A 147 -9.02 14.61 10.82
CA LEU A 147 -8.54 13.65 9.82
C LEU A 147 -9.11 13.99 8.43
N GLU A 148 -10.42 14.17 8.35
CA GLU A 148 -11.11 14.53 7.11
C GLU A 148 -10.56 15.84 6.52
N GLN A 149 -10.33 16.85 7.37
CA GLN A 149 -9.77 18.12 6.94
C GLN A 149 -8.37 17.98 6.29
N HIS A 150 -7.49 17.17 6.89
CA HIS A 150 -6.10 17.02 6.41
C HIS A 150 -5.98 16.05 5.23
N VAL A 151 -6.83 15.03 5.16
CA VAL A 151 -6.73 13.99 4.13
C VAL A 151 -7.59 14.32 2.92
N LEU A 152 -8.86 14.69 3.13
CA LEU A 152 -9.87 14.82 2.07
C LEU A 152 -10.11 16.26 1.63
N ALA A 153 -10.20 17.20 2.58
CA ALA A 153 -10.63 18.57 2.26
C ALA A 153 -9.50 19.48 1.75
N LEU A 154 -8.24 19.18 2.08
CA LEU A 154 -7.10 20.06 1.80
C LEU A 154 -6.91 20.33 0.31
N GLY A 155 -7.15 19.33 -0.54
CA GLY A 155 -7.06 19.46 -2.00
C GLY A 155 -8.02 20.52 -2.58
N ALA A 156 -9.22 20.68 -1.99
CA ALA A 156 -10.17 21.72 -2.39
C ALA A 156 -9.68 23.15 -2.11
N HIS A 157 -8.66 23.28 -1.25
CA HIS A 157 -8.06 24.56 -0.87
C HIS A 157 -6.64 24.73 -1.41
N ARG A 158 -6.21 23.88 -2.36
CA ARG A 158 -4.87 23.86 -2.96
C ARG A 158 -4.39 25.24 -3.41
N GLU A 159 -5.17 25.94 -4.22
CA GLU A 159 -4.78 27.25 -4.76
C GLU A 159 -4.55 28.29 -3.65
N ALA A 160 -5.41 28.32 -2.64
CA ALA A 160 -5.31 29.24 -1.52
C ALA A 160 -4.07 28.94 -0.65
N LEU A 161 -3.76 27.66 -0.41
CA LEU A 161 -2.59 27.22 0.35
C LEU A 161 -1.29 27.57 -0.36
N LEU A 162 -1.19 27.24 -1.65
CA LEU A 162 0.00 27.57 -2.46
C LEU A 162 0.20 29.09 -2.57
N ALA A 163 -0.87 29.87 -2.76
CA ALA A 163 -0.79 31.33 -2.79
C ALA A 163 -0.32 31.92 -1.45
N ALA A 164 -0.61 31.24 -0.33
CA ALA A 164 -0.12 31.58 1.01
C ALA A 164 1.27 30.98 1.33
N GLY A 165 1.94 30.35 0.36
CA GLY A 165 3.25 29.73 0.54
C GLY A 165 3.24 28.49 1.45
N GLN A 166 2.08 27.85 1.62
CA GLN A 166 1.94 26.62 2.42
C GLN A 166 2.12 25.38 1.53
N HIS A 167 2.73 24.33 2.10
CA HIS A 167 2.90 23.04 1.44
C HIS A 167 1.59 22.24 1.43
N LEU A 168 1.43 21.36 0.44
CA LEU A 168 0.28 20.47 0.29
C LEU A 168 0.58 19.03 0.70
N LYS A 169 1.86 18.66 0.70
CA LYS A 169 2.27 17.35 1.17
C LYS A 169 1.93 17.24 2.66
N ARG A 170 1.35 16.12 3.08
CA ARG A 170 1.00 15.93 4.49
C ARG A 170 1.27 14.54 4.99
N GLY A 171 1.79 14.43 6.20
CA GLY A 171 1.87 13.19 6.96
C GLY A 171 0.81 13.14 8.04
N VAL A 172 -0.04 12.11 8.01
CA VAL A 172 -1.10 11.88 8.98
C VAL A 172 -0.87 10.53 9.65
N LEU A 173 -0.68 10.54 10.96
CA LEU A 173 -0.42 9.34 11.77
C LEU A 173 -1.64 8.99 12.64
N LEU A 174 -2.16 7.78 12.50
CA LEU A 174 -3.11 7.19 13.43
C LEU A 174 -2.37 6.22 14.35
N TYR A 175 -2.43 6.44 15.66
CA TYR A 175 -1.74 5.60 16.63
C TYR A 175 -2.65 5.19 17.78
N GLY A 176 -2.32 4.12 18.48
CA GLY A 176 -3.06 3.66 19.65
C GLY A 176 -3.15 2.14 19.71
N PRO A 177 -3.85 1.58 20.71
CA PRO A 177 -3.91 0.14 20.91
C PRO A 177 -4.42 -0.62 19.68
N PRO A 178 -4.01 -1.87 19.46
CA PRO A 178 -4.54 -2.68 18.36
C PRO A 178 -6.03 -2.98 18.56
N GLY A 179 -6.74 -3.13 17.45
CA GLY A 179 -8.17 -3.42 17.46
C GLY A 179 -9.09 -2.24 17.79
N THR A 180 -8.58 -1.01 17.86
CA THR A 180 -9.38 0.20 18.15
C THR A 180 -10.01 0.85 16.90
N GLY A 181 -9.66 0.40 15.69
CA GLY A 181 -10.29 0.86 14.45
C GLY A 181 -9.44 1.75 13.53
N LYS A 182 -8.11 1.76 13.68
CA LYS A 182 -7.18 2.49 12.80
C LYS A 182 -7.36 2.12 11.32
N THR A 183 -7.16 0.86 10.94
CA THR A 183 -7.39 0.35 9.57
C THR A 183 -8.81 0.60 9.08
N HIS A 184 -9.82 0.51 9.96
CA HIS A 184 -11.21 0.79 9.58
C HIS A 184 -11.41 2.26 9.19
N THR A 185 -10.78 3.18 9.94
CA THR A 185 -10.77 4.62 9.65
C THR A 185 -10.03 4.91 8.34
N VAL A 186 -8.88 4.26 8.11
CA VAL A 186 -8.14 4.35 6.85
C VAL A 186 -9.01 3.95 5.67
N ARG A 187 -9.70 2.81 5.76
CA ARG A 187 -10.62 2.34 4.70
C ARG A 187 -11.73 3.32 4.41
N HIS A 188 -12.30 3.97 5.44
CA HIS A 188 -13.27 5.04 5.22
C HIS A 188 -12.67 6.23 4.46
N LEU A 189 -11.51 6.73 4.88
CA LEU A 189 -10.85 7.85 4.21
C LEU A 189 -10.52 7.51 2.75
N VAL A 190 -9.98 6.32 2.49
CA VAL A 190 -9.73 5.82 1.12
C VAL A 190 -11.03 5.72 0.33
N GLY A 191 -12.11 5.21 0.94
CA GLY A 191 -13.42 5.09 0.30
C GLY A 191 -14.03 6.45 -0.08
N ALA A 192 -13.88 7.44 0.80
CA ALA A 192 -14.39 8.79 0.62
C ALA A 192 -13.52 9.66 -0.33
N ALA A 193 -12.26 9.29 -0.55
CA ALA A 193 -11.33 9.99 -1.46
C ALA A 193 -11.61 9.65 -2.94
N ASP A 194 -12.82 9.96 -3.41
CA ASP A 194 -13.22 9.69 -4.79
C ASP A 194 -12.30 10.44 -5.81
N GLY A 195 -12.01 9.79 -6.92
CA GLY A 195 -11.09 10.29 -7.95
C GLY A 195 -9.62 10.44 -7.53
N THR A 196 -9.27 10.20 -6.26
CA THR A 196 -7.90 10.28 -5.74
C THR A 196 -7.18 8.94 -5.94
N THR A 197 -5.95 8.99 -6.44
CA THR A 197 -5.11 7.79 -6.59
C THR A 197 -4.65 7.32 -5.22
N VAL A 198 -4.80 6.04 -4.89
CA VAL A 198 -4.41 5.51 -3.58
C VAL A 198 -3.45 4.35 -3.72
N LEU A 199 -2.33 4.39 -3.00
CA LEU A 199 -1.36 3.31 -2.91
C LEU A 199 -1.36 2.73 -1.50
N MET A 200 -1.80 1.49 -1.37
CA MET A 200 -1.89 0.78 -0.10
C MET A 200 -0.69 -0.14 0.09
N LEU A 201 0.07 0.11 1.15
CA LEU A 201 1.22 -0.68 1.58
C LEU A 201 0.96 -1.29 2.97
N SER A 202 1.13 -2.60 3.06
CA SER A 202 1.00 -3.39 4.29
C SER A 202 1.87 -4.65 4.21
N GLY A 203 2.41 -5.10 5.35
CA GLY A 203 3.28 -6.28 5.40
C GLY A 203 4.44 -6.19 4.39
N ASN A 204 4.63 -7.24 3.59
CA ASN A 204 5.76 -7.31 2.63
C ASN A 204 5.78 -6.19 1.58
N SER A 205 4.64 -5.55 1.30
CA SER A 205 4.58 -4.44 0.34
C SER A 205 5.12 -3.12 0.89
N LEU A 206 5.37 -3.01 2.20
CA LEU A 206 5.93 -1.80 2.81
C LEU A 206 7.31 -1.43 2.23
N GLY A 207 8.09 -2.43 1.76
CA GLY A 207 9.36 -2.21 1.07
C GLY A 207 9.26 -1.41 -0.24
N ALA A 208 8.06 -1.26 -0.80
CA ALA A 208 7.83 -0.48 -2.02
C ALA A 208 7.54 1.02 -1.75
N VAL A 209 7.84 1.54 -0.55
CA VAL A 209 7.49 2.92 -0.16
C VAL A 209 8.05 3.98 -1.10
N ARG A 210 9.27 3.82 -1.61
CA ARG A 210 9.90 4.75 -2.57
C ARG A 210 9.18 4.75 -3.92
N ASP A 211 8.86 3.57 -4.41
CA ASP A 211 8.13 3.41 -5.67
C ASP A 211 6.72 3.99 -5.53
N ALA A 212 6.07 3.73 -4.39
CA ALA A 212 4.77 4.28 -4.10
C ALA A 212 4.78 5.82 -4.06
N ALA A 213 5.70 6.43 -3.34
CA ALA A 213 5.84 7.89 -3.31
C ALA A 213 6.09 8.49 -4.70
N SER A 214 6.92 7.82 -5.50
CA SER A 214 7.22 8.25 -6.88
C SER A 214 5.99 8.19 -7.78
N ILE A 215 5.21 7.09 -7.70
CA ILE A 215 3.96 6.95 -8.45
C ILE A 215 2.93 7.98 -7.98
N ALA A 216 2.79 8.17 -6.66
CA ALA A 216 1.85 9.13 -6.09
C ALA A 216 2.11 10.56 -6.58
N ARG A 217 3.39 10.98 -6.63
CA ARG A 217 3.82 12.28 -7.17
C ARG A 217 3.45 12.48 -8.64
N VAL A 218 3.52 11.43 -9.46
CA VAL A 218 3.14 11.53 -10.87
C VAL A 218 1.61 11.55 -11.04
N LEU A 219 0.88 10.89 -10.14
CA LEU A 219 -0.57 10.67 -10.24
C LEU A 219 -1.41 11.54 -9.31
N GLU A 220 -0.85 12.67 -8.84
CA GLU A 220 -1.52 13.65 -7.99
C GLU A 220 -2.91 14.05 -8.54
N PRO A 221 -3.95 14.19 -7.69
CA PRO A 221 -3.92 14.04 -6.23
C PRO A 221 -3.81 12.57 -5.81
N ALA A 222 -3.02 12.31 -4.75
CA ALA A 222 -2.73 10.95 -4.31
C ALA A 222 -2.67 10.77 -2.78
N ILE A 223 -2.95 9.54 -2.33
CA ILE A 223 -2.78 9.10 -0.94
C ILE A 223 -1.89 7.85 -0.91
N VAL A 224 -0.82 7.88 -0.12
CA VAL A 224 0.00 6.72 0.19
C VAL A 224 -0.38 6.24 1.59
N VAL A 225 -0.93 5.04 1.69
CA VAL A 225 -1.31 4.41 2.95
C VAL A 225 -0.24 3.42 3.37
N LEU A 226 0.24 3.54 4.60
CA LEU A 226 1.13 2.57 5.24
C LEU A 226 0.44 2.02 6.50
N GLU A 227 0.03 0.76 6.44
CA GLU A 227 -0.59 0.07 7.57
C GLU A 227 0.44 -0.66 8.43
N ASP A 228 0.23 -0.63 9.75
CA ASP A 228 1.06 -1.27 10.77
C ASP A 228 2.56 -1.00 10.60
N CYS A 229 2.94 0.29 10.57
CA CYS A 229 4.34 0.72 10.44
C CYS A 229 5.23 0.20 11.58
N ASP A 230 4.66 -0.29 12.67
CA ASP A 230 5.38 -0.98 13.75
C ASP A 230 5.92 -2.36 13.34
N LEU A 231 5.30 -3.06 12.38
CA LEU A 231 5.81 -4.34 11.87
C LEU A 231 7.16 -4.19 11.14
N ILE A 232 7.44 -2.99 10.65
CA ILE A 232 8.70 -2.64 10.00
C ILE A 232 9.88 -2.70 10.98
N ALA A 233 9.62 -2.39 12.26
CA ALA A 233 10.65 -2.34 13.28
C ALA A 233 11.06 -3.73 13.80
N GLU A 234 10.22 -4.75 13.60
CA GLU A 234 10.41 -6.09 14.20
C GLU A 234 11.02 -7.12 13.21
N ASP A 235 10.87 -6.95 11.89
CA ASP A 235 11.10 -8.03 10.91
C ASP A 235 12.53 -8.10 10.32
N ARG A 236 13.53 -7.39 10.88
CA ARG A 236 14.91 -7.39 10.31
C ARG A 236 16.06 -7.57 11.29
N ASP A 237 15.80 -8.03 12.50
CA ASP A 237 16.82 -8.33 13.52
C ASP A 237 17.86 -9.41 13.13
N MET A 238 17.78 -10.03 11.93
CA MET A 238 18.72 -11.07 11.52
C MET A 238 19.82 -10.67 10.54
N MET A 239 19.72 -9.63 9.68
CA MET A 239 20.85 -9.17 8.82
C MET A 239 20.73 -7.72 8.28
N GLY A 240 19.93 -6.82 8.88
CA GLY A 240 19.90 -5.41 8.46
C GLY A 240 19.28 -4.50 9.52
N SER A 241 19.76 -3.26 9.64
CA SER A 241 19.30 -2.34 10.70
C SER A 241 17.79 -2.05 10.60
N PRO A 242 17.00 -2.22 11.69
CA PRO A 242 15.56 -1.88 11.78
C PRO A 242 15.21 -0.47 11.31
N ASP A 243 16.19 0.43 11.35
CA ASP A 243 16.07 1.83 10.92
C ASP A 243 15.82 2.01 9.42
N SER A 244 16.15 1.03 8.55
CA SER A 244 16.21 1.25 7.09
C SER A 244 14.88 1.64 6.48
N LEU A 245 13.80 0.90 6.74
CA LEU A 245 12.54 1.11 6.03
C LEU A 245 11.73 2.28 6.60
N LEU A 246 11.80 2.52 7.92
CA LEU A 246 11.26 3.74 8.52
C LEU A 246 12.02 4.97 8.00
N PHE A 247 13.34 4.89 7.87
CA PHE A 247 14.14 5.94 7.26
C PHE A 247 13.80 6.15 5.78
N GLU A 248 13.61 5.07 5.00
CA GLU A 248 13.15 5.14 3.61
C GLU A 248 11.78 5.82 3.48
N LEU A 249 10.85 5.52 4.38
CA LEU A 249 9.55 6.21 4.47
C LEU A 249 9.75 7.71 4.72
N LEU A 250 10.57 8.08 5.71
CA LEU A 250 10.83 9.48 6.01
C LEU A 250 11.57 10.19 4.87
N GLU A 251 12.46 9.51 4.16
CA GLU A 251 13.11 10.02 2.95
C GLU A 251 12.13 10.17 1.79
N ALA A 252 11.19 9.25 1.63
CA ALA A 252 10.15 9.35 0.61
C ALA A 252 9.25 10.58 0.86
N LEU A 253 8.89 10.84 2.13
CA LEU A 253 8.20 12.07 2.54
C LEU A 253 9.00 13.34 2.26
N ASP A 254 10.31 13.30 2.55
CA ASP A 254 11.22 14.44 2.36
C ASP A 254 11.46 14.73 0.87
N GLY A 255 11.51 13.68 0.04
CA GLY A 255 11.76 13.76 -1.41
C GLY A 255 10.60 14.32 -2.24
N LEU A 256 9.43 14.55 -1.65
CA LEU A 256 8.34 15.23 -2.33
C LEU A 256 8.49 16.75 -2.27
N ASP A 257 8.20 17.40 -3.40
CA ASP A 257 8.17 18.86 -3.47
C ASP A 257 7.04 19.39 -2.56
N GLY A 258 7.19 20.62 -2.08
CA GLY A 258 6.22 21.22 -1.16
C GLY A 258 4.83 21.40 -1.78
N ASP A 259 4.73 21.54 -3.09
CA ASP A 259 3.49 21.73 -3.85
C ASP A 259 2.85 20.43 -4.37
N ALA A 260 3.44 19.28 -4.03
CA ALA A 260 2.90 17.96 -4.33
C ALA A 260 1.63 17.69 -3.51
N ASP A 261 0.50 17.45 -4.17
CA ASP A 261 -0.77 17.08 -3.53
C ASP A 261 -0.78 15.58 -3.19
N VAL A 262 0.05 15.22 -2.20
CA VAL A 262 0.20 13.85 -1.71
C VAL A 262 0.00 13.78 -0.20
N ALA A 263 -0.93 12.93 0.25
CA ALA A 263 -1.11 12.60 1.66
C ALA A 263 -0.44 11.26 1.98
N PHE A 264 0.30 11.17 3.08
CA PHE A 264 0.73 9.91 3.67
C PHE A 264 -0.14 9.63 4.88
N LEU A 265 -0.78 8.47 4.87
CA LEU A 265 -1.64 8.01 5.95
C LEU A 265 -1.00 6.79 6.59
N LEU A 266 -0.52 6.97 7.81
CA LEU A 266 0.26 5.98 8.54
C LEU A 266 -0.56 5.43 9.70
N THR A 267 -0.38 4.15 10.01
CA THR A 267 -0.94 3.56 11.24
C THR A 267 0.13 2.86 12.05
N THR A 268 0.01 2.89 13.38
CA THR A 268 0.89 2.13 14.27
C THR A 268 0.19 1.69 15.55
N ASN A 269 0.58 0.54 16.10
CA ASN A 269 0.22 0.13 17.45
C ASN A 269 1.28 0.51 18.50
N ARG A 270 2.48 0.91 18.06
CA ARG A 270 3.65 1.20 18.88
C ARG A 270 4.20 2.61 18.61
N PRO A 271 3.52 3.67 19.10
CA PRO A 271 3.92 5.05 18.84
C PRO A 271 5.33 5.37 19.37
N ASP A 272 5.78 4.68 20.41
CA ASP A 272 7.11 4.78 21.00
C ASP A 272 8.24 4.50 19.99
N LEU A 273 8.03 3.54 19.08
CA LEU A 273 9.01 3.20 18.04
C LEU A 273 9.09 4.28 16.97
N LEU A 274 7.94 4.84 16.56
CA LEU A 274 7.90 5.90 15.56
C LEU A 274 8.40 7.24 16.11
N GLU A 275 8.15 7.54 17.38
CA GLU A 275 8.56 8.79 18.03
C GLU A 275 10.08 9.00 17.94
N GLN A 276 10.88 7.94 18.17
CA GLN A 276 12.34 8.02 18.10
C GLN A 276 12.84 8.45 16.71
N ALA A 277 12.25 7.90 15.64
CA ALA A 277 12.62 8.25 14.27
C ALA A 277 12.09 9.63 13.84
N LEU A 278 10.86 9.96 14.24
CA LEU A 278 10.22 11.24 13.92
C LEU A 278 10.87 12.41 14.67
N ALA A 279 11.37 12.20 15.90
CA ALA A 279 12.06 13.24 16.67
C ALA A 279 13.30 13.78 15.94
N GLN A 280 13.97 12.94 15.14
CA GLN A 280 15.14 13.33 14.34
C GLN A 280 14.75 14.09 13.06
N ARG A 281 13.46 14.14 12.73
CA ARG A 281 12.92 14.72 11.50
C ARG A 281 11.60 15.46 11.81
N PRO A 282 11.65 16.66 12.41
CA PRO A 282 10.45 17.44 12.71
C PRO A 282 9.74 17.93 11.43
N GLY A 283 8.40 18.01 11.45
CA GLY A 283 7.61 18.55 10.34
C GLY A 283 7.23 17.56 9.22
N ARG A 284 7.37 16.25 9.44
CA ARG A 284 6.97 15.20 8.48
C ARG A 284 5.60 14.59 8.80
N ILE A 285 5.14 14.79 10.03
CA ILE A 285 3.78 14.47 10.48
C ILE A 285 3.14 15.79 10.87
N ASP A 286 2.16 16.21 10.08
CA ASP A 286 1.38 17.43 10.30
C ASP A 286 0.24 17.18 11.29
N LEU A 287 -0.28 15.94 11.30
CA LEU A 287 -1.36 15.52 12.18
C LEU A 287 -1.10 14.14 12.77
N ALA A 288 -1.06 14.04 14.10
CA ALA A 288 -1.11 12.76 14.80
C ALA A 288 -2.44 12.64 15.56
N VAL A 289 -3.15 11.54 15.34
CA VAL A 289 -4.46 11.26 15.96
C VAL A 289 -4.39 9.95 16.74
N GLU A 290 -4.59 10.06 18.04
CA GLU A 290 -4.77 8.89 18.89
C GLU A 290 -6.14 8.25 18.63
N VAL A 291 -6.13 6.93 18.47
CA VAL A 291 -7.30 6.06 18.44
C VAL A 291 -7.26 5.20 19.72
N PRO A 292 -7.71 5.76 20.85
CA PRO A 292 -7.62 5.10 22.15
C PRO A 292 -8.62 3.96 22.26
N ARG A 293 -8.60 3.26 23.39
CA ARG A 293 -9.72 2.36 23.76
C ARG A 293 -11.02 3.18 23.84
N PRO A 294 -12.16 2.62 23.39
CA PRO A 294 -13.42 3.33 23.42
C PRO A 294 -13.85 3.62 24.85
N ASP A 295 -14.25 4.87 25.11
CA ASP A 295 -14.96 5.25 26.33
C ASP A 295 -16.37 4.62 26.39
N ALA A 296 -17.13 4.89 27.45
CA ALA A 296 -18.48 4.34 27.60
C ALA A 296 -19.43 4.69 26.44
N ALA A 297 -19.39 5.93 25.95
CA ALA A 297 -20.25 6.38 24.86
C ALA A 297 -19.84 5.73 23.53
N ALA A 298 -18.55 5.77 23.20
CA ALA A 298 -17.98 5.12 22.02
C ALA A 298 -18.24 3.61 22.01
N ARG A 299 -18.11 2.95 23.17
CA ARG A 299 -18.36 1.51 23.29
C ARG A 299 -19.82 1.15 23.05
N ARG A 300 -20.77 1.90 23.60
CA ARG A 300 -22.20 1.72 23.28
C ARG A 300 -22.48 1.90 21.79
N ARG A 301 -21.87 2.92 21.15
CA ARG A 301 -21.96 3.10 19.69
C ARG A 301 -21.40 1.91 18.92
N LEU A 302 -20.26 1.37 19.32
CA LEU A 302 -19.63 0.20 18.68
C LEU A 302 -20.51 -1.06 18.81
N PHE A 303 -21.07 -1.31 19.99
CA PHE A 303 -21.94 -2.46 20.21
C PHE A 303 -23.23 -2.34 19.38
N ALA A 304 -23.87 -1.17 19.38
CA ALA A 304 -25.02 -0.91 18.51
C ALA A 304 -24.68 -1.04 17.02
N LEU A 305 -23.52 -0.54 16.60
CA LEU A 305 -23.03 -0.67 15.22
C LEU A 305 -22.93 -2.13 14.79
N TYR A 306 -22.24 -2.96 15.57
CA TYR A 306 -22.07 -4.38 15.21
C TYR A 306 -23.35 -5.20 15.37
N ALA A 307 -24.27 -4.81 16.26
CA ALA A 307 -25.55 -5.46 16.43
C ALA A 307 -26.58 -5.16 15.31
N ARG A 308 -26.29 -4.21 14.40
CA ARG A 308 -27.22 -3.84 13.31
C ARG A 308 -27.64 -5.06 12.49
N GLY A 309 -28.95 -5.20 12.30
CA GLY A 309 -29.55 -6.29 11.51
C GLY A 309 -29.77 -7.60 12.28
N LEU A 310 -29.52 -7.62 13.60
CA LEU A 310 -29.85 -8.74 14.48
C LEU A 310 -31.11 -8.43 15.30
N ASP A 311 -31.80 -9.49 15.74
CA ASP A 311 -32.99 -9.41 16.59
C ASP A 311 -32.60 -9.24 18.08
N LEU A 312 -31.74 -8.26 18.35
CA LEU A 312 -31.25 -7.92 19.68
C LEU A 312 -31.93 -6.64 20.19
N SER A 313 -32.35 -6.64 21.45
CA SER A 313 -32.94 -5.44 22.06
C SER A 313 -31.88 -4.39 22.38
N ASP A 314 -32.24 -3.10 22.24
CA ASP A 314 -31.36 -1.98 22.62
C ASP A 314 -30.92 -2.06 24.10
N GLU A 315 -31.78 -2.60 24.96
CA GLU A 315 -31.49 -2.84 26.38
C GLU A 315 -30.39 -3.89 26.56
N ALA A 316 -30.49 -5.04 25.87
CA ALA A 316 -29.46 -6.08 25.93
C ALA A 316 -28.12 -5.61 25.36
N VAL A 317 -28.15 -4.89 24.24
CA VAL A 317 -26.94 -4.32 23.61
C VAL A 317 -26.29 -3.28 24.53
N GLY A 318 -27.09 -2.40 25.14
CA GLY A 318 -26.62 -1.41 26.11
C GLY A 318 -26.02 -2.05 27.36
N ALA A 319 -26.69 -3.06 27.92
CA ALA A 319 -26.19 -3.81 29.08
C ALA A 319 -24.88 -4.55 28.76
N ALA A 320 -24.77 -5.16 27.58
CA ALA A 320 -23.56 -5.82 27.13
C ALA A 320 -22.39 -4.84 27.00
N ALA A 321 -22.65 -3.65 26.43
CA ALA A 321 -21.66 -2.58 26.36
C ALA A 321 -21.23 -2.13 27.76
N ASP A 322 -22.15 -1.92 28.68
CA ASP A 322 -21.82 -1.44 30.04
C ASP A 322 -20.97 -2.44 30.83
N ARG A 323 -21.18 -3.75 30.63
CA ARG A 323 -20.39 -4.83 31.24
C ARG A 323 -18.99 -5.01 30.64
N ALA A 324 -18.77 -4.55 29.41
CA ALA A 324 -17.54 -4.78 28.66
C ALA A 324 -16.53 -3.62 28.79
N GLU A 325 -16.22 -3.17 30.00
CA GLU A 325 -15.28 -2.05 30.21
C GLU A 325 -13.86 -2.37 29.70
N GLY A 326 -13.20 -1.38 29.08
CA GLY A 326 -11.82 -1.48 28.61
C GLY A 326 -11.61 -2.31 27.33
N VAL A 327 -12.66 -2.88 26.74
CA VAL A 327 -12.56 -3.68 25.51
C VAL A 327 -12.41 -2.81 24.25
N THR A 328 -11.99 -3.44 23.15
CA THR A 328 -11.74 -2.78 21.86
C THR A 328 -12.91 -2.97 20.87
N ALA A 329 -12.82 -2.33 19.70
CA ALA A 329 -13.79 -2.58 18.62
C ALA A 329 -13.73 -4.04 18.12
N SER A 330 -12.53 -4.63 18.07
CA SER A 330 -12.35 -6.05 17.74
C SER A 330 -13.08 -6.98 18.72
N PHE A 331 -13.11 -6.66 20.02
CA PHE A 331 -13.88 -7.43 21.00
C PHE A 331 -15.38 -7.36 20.70
N ALA A 332 -15.93 -6.17 20.44
CA ALA A 332 -17.36 -6.01 20.13
C ALA A 332 -17.75 -6.79 18.86
N LYS A 333 -16.90 -6.75 17.83
CA LYS A 333 -17.08 -7.53 16.60
C LYS A 333 -17.06 -9.04 16.85
N GLU A 334 -16.14 -9.52 17.67
CA GLU A 334 -16.04 -10.94 18.03
C GLU A 334 -17.24 -11.41 18.87
N LEU A 335 -17.67 -10.59 19.84
CA LEU A 335 -18.87 -10.87 20.64
C LEU A 335 -20.10 -11.09 19.74
N VAL A 336 -20.34 -10.20 18.79
CA VAL A 336 -21.47 -10.33 17.86
C VAL A 336 -21.30 -11.57 16.98
N ARG A 337 -20.08 -11.86 16.49
CA ARG A 337 -19.81 -13.07 15.73
C ARG A 337 -20.16 -14.33 16.51
N ARG A 338 -19.77 -14.43 17.78
CA ARG A 338 -20.11 -15.58 18.65
C ARG A 338 -21.60 -15.68 18.92
N THR A 339 -22.26 -14.53 19.14
CA THR A 339 -23.71 -14.43 19.29
C THR A 339 -24.45 -15.04 18.10
N VAL A 340 -24.03 -14.67 16.88
CA VAL A 340 -24.61 -15.19 15.63
C VAL A 340 -24.29 -16.68 15.45
N LEU A 341 -23.06 -17.11 15.76
CA LEU A 341 -22.66 -18.52 15.66
C LEU A 341 -23.49 -19.41 16.59
N ALA A 342 -23.71 -18.99 17.84
CA ALA A 342 -24.52 -19.73 18.79
C ALA A 342 -25.96 -19.92 18.29
N ALA A 343 -26.56 -18.83 17.78
CA ALA A 343 -27.91 -18.86 17.21
C ALA A 343 -28.00 -19.77 15.96
N ALA A 344 -26.98 -19.69 15.09
CA ALA A 344 -26.90 -20.51 13.88
C ALA A 344 -26.79 -22.01 14.18
N VAL A 345 -26.04 -22.40 15.21
CA VAL A 345 -25.95 -23.81 15.66
C VAL A 345 -27.30 -24.34 16.12
N GLU A 346 -28.13 -23.49 16.72
CA GLU A 346 -29.49 -23.83 17.14
C GLU A 346 -30.53 -23.72 16.01
N GLY A 347 -30.15 -23.17 14.84
CA GLY A 347 -31.04 -22.98 13.71
C GLY A 347 -32.08 -21.86 13.91
N VAL A 348 -31.79 -20.88 14.75
CA VAL A 348 -32.69 -19.76 15.10
C VAL A 348 -32.03 -18.40 14.88
N PRO A 349 -32.80 -17.29 14.79
CA PRO A 349 -32.25 -15.95 14.78
C PRO A 349 -31.50 -15.61 16.07
N ALA A 350 -30.51 -14.72 15.94
CA ALA A 350 -29.74 -14.23 17.08
C ALA A 350 -30.57 -13.28 17.95
N VAL A 351 -31.00 -13.79 19.10
CA VAL A 351 -31.72 -13.05 20.17
C VAL A 351 -30.85 -12.81 21.42
N ASP A 352 -31.34 -11.95 22.32
CA ASP A 352 -30.65 -11.47 23.54
C ASP A 352 -29.93 -12.55 24.35
N ARG A 353 -30.57 -13.72 24.58
CA ARG A 353 -29.94 -14.82 25.36
C ARG A 353 -28.61 -15.31 24.75
N HIS A 354 -28.45 -15.24 23.43
CA HIS A 354 -27.20 -15.65 22.78
C HIS A 354 -26.12 -14.60 22.99
N LEU A 355 -26.49 -13.31 23.01
CA LEU A 355 -25.57 -12.21 23.28
C LEU A 355 -25.06 -12.28 24.71
N GLU A 356 -25.97 -12.47 25.66
CA GLU A 356 -25.64 -12.63 27.08
C GLU A 356 -24.71 -13.82 27.31
N ALA A 357 -25.03 -14.98 26.75
CA ALA A 357 -24.21 -16.18 26.87
C ALA A 357 -22.80 -15.99 26.25
N ALA A 358 -22.72 -15.39 25.06
CA ALA A 358 -21.44 -15.13 24.39
C ALA A 358 -20.59 -14.11 25.17
N LEU A 359 -21.22 -13.12 25.80
CA LEU A 359 -20.53 -12.15 26.64
C LEU A 359 -19.99 -12.79 27.91
N ASP A 360 -20.80 -13.60 28.59
CA ASP A 360 -20.40 -14.33 29.80
C ASP A 360 -19.21 -15.25 29.51
N GLU A 361 -19.22 -15.93 28.37
CA GLU A 361 -18.11 -16.77 27.92
C GLU A 361 -16.83 -15.95 27.69
N LEU A 362 -16.92 -14.84 26.93
CA LEU A 362 -15.77 -13.98 26.62
C LEU A 362 -15.18 -13.27 27.85
N LEU A 363 -16.01 -12.94 28.84
CA LEU A 363 -15.56 -12.32 30.09
C LEU A 363 -15.10 -13.34 31.13
N GLY A 364 -15.40 -14.63 30.94
CA GLY A 364 -15.03 -15.70 31.85
C GLY A 364 -13.51 -15.93 31.95
N ASP A 365 -13.06 -16.41 33.11
CA ASP A 365 -11.63 -16.59 33.41
C ASP A 365 -10.90 -17.57 32.47
N ARG A 366 -11.65 -18.53 31.90
CA ARG A 366 -11.12 -19.52 30.94
C ARG A 366 -10.72 -18.90 29.61
N GLU A 367 -11.32 -17.75 29.27
CA GLU A 367 -11.02 -16.96 28.08
C GLU A 367 -10.11 -15.78 28.42
N SER A 368 -9.45 -15.75 29.58
CA SER A 368 -8.55 -14.65 29.98
C SER A 368 -7.46 -14.37 28.95
N PHE A 369 -6.93 -15.41 28.30
CA PHE A 369 -5.96 -15.27 27.20
C PHE A 369 -6.61 -14.67 25.95
N THR A 370 -7.76 -15.18 25.51
CA THR A 370 -8.52 -14.65 24.36
C THR A 370 -8.94 -13.20 24.58
N ARG A 371 -9.48 -12.88 25.77
CA ARG A 371 -9.80 -11.53 26.20
C ARG A 371 -8.55 -10.66 26.25
N SER A 372 -7.42 -11.18 26.73
CA SER A 372 -6.16 -10.45 26.68
C SER A 372 -5.79 -10.16 25.23
N LEU A 373 -5.88 -11.09 24.27
CA LEU A 373 -5.55 -10.82 22.87
C LEU A 373 -6.51 -9.83 22.19
N LEU A 374 -7.80 -9.88 22.54
CA LEU A 374 -8.82 -9.00 21.97
C LEU A 374 -8.83 -7.62 22.63
N ALA A 375 -8.55 -7.56 23.93
CA ALA A 375 -8.47 -6.32 24.70
C ALA A 375 -7.08 -5.69 24.55
N SER A 376 -6.00 -6.45 24.56
CA SER A 376 -4.61 -6.00 24.54
C SER A 376 -3.82 -6.79 23.49
N GLY A 377 -3.47 -6.18 22.37
CA GLY A 377 -2.31 -6.69 21.64
C GLY A 377 -1.07 -6.67 22.54
N PRO A 378 -0.04 -7.43 22.18
CA PRO A 378 1.02 -7.86 23.11
C PRO A 378 1.66 -6.64 23.80
N SER A 379 1.52 -6.56 25.12
CA SER A 379 2.23 -5.57 25.94
C SER A 379 3.29 -6.28 26.78
N MET A 380 4.55 -6.05 26.40
CA MET A 380 5.74 -5.88 27.23
C MET A 380 5.71 -6.50 28.64
N HIS A 381 6.47 -7.59 28.82
CA HIS A 381 6.98 -7.95 30.13
C HIS A 381 8.23 -7.11 30.46
N GLU A 382 8.12 -6.24 31.45
CA GLU A 382 9.27 -5.61 32.11
C GLU A 382 10.05 -6.64 32.98
N GLY A 383 11.34 -6.80 32.67
CA GLY A 383 12.44 -6.82 33.64
C GLY A 383 12.69 -8.04 34.55
N GLY A 384 13.75 -8.81 34.25
CA GLY A 384 14.48 -9.69 35.19
C GLY A 384 15.82 -10.18 34.61
N PRO A 385 16.90 -10.38 35.41
CA PRO A 385 18.24 -9.92 35.04
C PRO A 385 19.10 -10.86 34.18
N ARG A 386 20.07 -10.19 33.51
CA ARG A 386 21.14 -10.69 32.65
C ARG A 386 21.89 -11.91 33.21
N GLY A 387 22.02 -12.94 32.37
CA GLY A 387 23.02 -14.00 32.49
C GLY A 387 23.98 -13.97 31.30
N SER A 388 25.16 -13.40 31.50
CA SER A 388 26.25 -13.40 30.52
C SER A 388 26.79 -14.81 30.28
N ARG A 389 26.70 -15.32 29.05
CA ARG A 389 27.59 -16.38 28.56
C ARG A 389 28.00 -16.07 27.12
N GLY A 390 29.26 -15.68 26.98
CA GLY A 390 29.90 -15.54 25.67
C GLY A 390 29.99 -16.89 24.97
N ARG A 391 29.88 -16.85 23.65
CA ARG A 391 30.32 -17.94 22.77
C ARG A 391 30.99 -17.37 21.54
N SER A 392 32.17 -17.93 21.32
CA SER A 392 33.20 -17.68 20.33
C SER A 392 32.76 -17.93 18.89
N HIS A 393 33.24 -17.06 17.99
CA HIS A 393 33.27 -17.26 16.54
C HIS A 393 34.35 -18.26 16.11
N HIS A 394 34.00 -19.17 15.20
CA HIS A 394 34.85 -19.84 14.20
C HIS A 394 33.95 -20.00 12.94
N GLY A 395 34.27 -19.39 11.79
CA GLY A 395 35.11 -19.94 10.69
C GLY A 395 34.28 -20.98 9.89
N VAL A 396 34.15 -20.98 8.55
CA VAL A 396 35.14 -20.77 7.47
C VAL A 396 34.42 -20.64 6.11
N GLY A 397 35.01 -19.90 5.15
CA GLY A 397 34.81 -20.03 3.70
C GLY A 397 35.84 -19.16 2.96
N GLU A 398 36.86 -19.78 2.34
CA GLU A 398 38.07 -19.13 1.81
C GLU A 398 37.94 -18.66 0.34
N GLU A 399 38.46 -17.47 0.05
CA GLU A 399 38.70 -16.91 -1.30
C GLU A 399 40.11 -17.26 -1.79
N TRP A 400 40.25 -17.56 -3.09
CA TRP A 400 41.57 -17.66 -3.74
C TRP A 400 41.54 -16.98 -5.12
N ILE A 401 42.63 -16.27 -5.43
CA ILE A 401 42.88 -15.54 -6.68
C ILE A 401 44.00 -16.27 -7.42
N ASP A 402 43.82 -16.55 -8.71
CA ASP A 402 44.88 -17.12 -9.53
C ASP A 402 45.85 -16.05 -10.09
N GLU A 403 47.00 -16.49 -10.60
CA GLU A 403 48.08 -15.61 -11.07
C GLU A 403 47.71 -14.76 -12.31
N ASP A 404 46.52 -14.97 -12.90
CA ASP A 404 45.98 -14.18 -14.02
C ASP A 404 44.90 -13.17 -13.58
N GLY A 405 44.61 -13.05 -12.28
CA GLY A 405 43.79 -11.98 -11.70
C GLY A 405 42.27 -12.18 -11.81
N ASN A 406 41.79 -13.41 -11.98
CA ASN A 406 40.35 -13.71 -11.99
C ASN A 406 39.88 -14.24 -10.64
N GLY A 407 38.85 -13.60 -10.05
CA GLY A 407 38.20 -14.03 -8.82
C GLY A 407 36.97 -14.90 -9.11
N HIS A 408 36.89 -16.08 -8.51
CA HIS A 408 35.75 -16.98 -8.62
C HIS A 408 35.09 -17.19 -7.25
N VAL A 409 33.80 -16.88 -7.14
CA VAL A 409 32.96 -17.17 -5.97
C VAL A 409 31.96 -18.26 -6.36
N VAL A 410 31.97 -19.38 -5.64
CA VAL A 410 30.96 -20.44 -5.77
C VAL A 410 29.92 -20.22 -4.67
N LEU A 411 28.73 -19.76 -5.04
CA LEU A 411 27.58 -19.75 -4.14
C LEU A 411 26.73 -21.00 -4.42
N GLY A 412 26.68 -21.90 -3.44
CA GLY A 412 25.71 -22.99 -3.40
C GLY A 412 24.30 -22.43 -3.24
N GLY A 413 23.38 -22.95 -4.03
CA GLY A 413 22.01 -22.45 -4.13
C GLY A 413 21.14 -22.75 -2.91
N ASP A 414 20.15 -21.87 -2.74
CA ASP A 414 18.73 -22.21 -2.65
C ASP A 414 17.93 -21.16 -3.43
#